data_AF-A0A955YSF4-F1
#
_entry.id   AF-A0A955YSF4-F1
#
_cell.length_a   1.000
_cell.length_b   1.000
_cell.length_c   1.000
_cell.angle_alpha   90.00
_cell.angle_beta   90.00
_cell.angle_gamma   90.00
#
_symmetry.space_group_name_H-M   'P 1'
#
loop_
_entity.id
_entity.type
_entity.pdbx_description
1 polymer ?
#
loop_
_entity_poly.entity_id
_entity_poly.type
_entity_poly.pdbx_seq_one_letter_code
_entity_poly.pdbx_strand_id
1 'polypeptide(L)'
;LPALTEPSRLARLPKDLPIYLFSGSEDPVGDRGAGVRRLHGSYRAAGMRDTRCTIYPGARHETLNETNREQVIGDLLEWCEQALQTVTHAAA
;
A
#
# COMPACT_ATOMS: atom_id res chain seq x y z
N LEU A 1 6.76 -4.67 11.34
CA LEU A 1 5.31 -4.81 11.15
C LEU A 1 4.83 -6.27 11.32
N PRO A 2 5.19 -7.02 12.39
CA PRO A 2 4.94 -8.46 12.45
C PRO A 2 3.45 -8.81 12.52
N ALA A 3 2.69 -8.05 13.32
CA ALA A 3 1.25 -8.26 13.49
C ALA A 3 0.43 -8.11 12.19
N LEU A 4 0.94 -7.34 11.21
CA LEU A 4 0.30 -7.14 9.91
C LEU A 4 0.60 -8.29 8.94
N THR A 5 1.58 -9.14 9.24
CA THR A 5 2.02 -10.23 8.34
C THR A 5 1.64 -11.63 8.84
N GLU A 6 0.90 -11.73 9.96
CA GLU A 6 0.49 -13.01 10.54
C GLU A 6 -0.37 -13.82 9.55
N PRO A 7 0.04 -15.07 9.19
CA PRO A 7 -0.64 -15.85 8.15
C PRO A 7 -2.13 -16.05 8.40
N SER A 8 -2.53 -16.30 9.65
CA SER A 8 -3.93 -16.50 10.03
C SER A 8 -4.77 -15.23 9.88
N ARG A 9 -4.18 -14.04 9.98
CA ARG A 9 -4.84 -12.76 9.72
C ARG A 9 -4.96 -12.50 8.23
N LEU A 10 -3.88 -12.71 7.49
CA LEU A 10 -3.87 -12.52 6.03
C LEU A 10 -4.80 -13.49 5.29
N ALA A 11 -4.97 -14.71 5.81
CA ALA A 11 -5.91 -15.69 5.28
C ALA A 11 -7.36 -15.19 5.30
N ARG A 12 -7.72 -14.31 6.24
CA ARG A 12 -9.07 -13.77 6.42
C ARG A 12 -9.37 -12.56 5.53
N LEU A 13 -8.36 -11.97 4.88
CA LEU A 13 -8.56 -10.83 3.99
C LEU A 13 -9.14 -11.31 2.64
N PRO A 14 -10.15 -10.60 2.07
CA PRO A 14 -10.65 -10.88 0.73
C PRO A 14 -9.52 -10.74 -0.29
N LYS A 15 -9.30 -11.76 -1.12
CA LYS A 15 -8.12 -11.81 -2.01
C LYS A 15 -8.19 -10.82 -3.18
N ASP A 16 -9.39 -10.35 -3.50
CA ASP A 16 -9.65 -9.30 -4.50
C ASP A 16 -9.69 -7.89 -3.90
N LEU A 17 -9.54 -7.72 -2.58
CA LEU A 17 -9.56 -6.39 -1.99
C LEU A 17 -8.35 -5.58 -2.50
N PRO A 18 -8.56 -4.43 -3.17
CA PRO A 18 -7.47 -3.56 -3.60
C PRO A 18 -6.75 -2.99 -2.39
N ILE A 19 -5.41 -3.02 -2.38
CA ILE A 19 -4.58 -2.46 -1.31
C ILE A 19 -3.48 -1.59 -1.89
N TYR A 20 -3.37 -0.36 -1.40
CA TYR A 20 -2.24 0.52 -1.68
C TYR A 20 -1.41 0.77 -0.42
N LEU A 21 -0.12 0.48 -0.52
CA LEU A 21 0.88 0.77 0.51
C LEU A 21 1.83 1.86 -0.01
N PHE A 22 2.01 2.93 0.75
CA PHE A 22 2.98 3.96 0.38
C PHE A 22 3.69 4.54 1.60
N SER A 23 4.94 4.97 1.39
CA SER A 23 5.84 5.49 2.44
C SER A 23 6.96 6.31 1.83
N GLY A 24 7.59 7.17 2.62
CA GLY A 24 8.83 7.84 2.24
C GLY A 24 10.06 6.92 2.34
N SER A 25 11.10 7.19 1.54
CA SER A 25 12.37 6.46 1.60
C SER A 25 13.19 6.79 2.86
N GLU A 26 12.97 7.96 3.45
CA GLU A 26 13.68 8.42 4.64
C GLU A 26 12.86 8.25 5.93
N ASP A 27 11.75 7.53 5.87
CA ASP A 27 10.95 7.19 7.05
C ASP A 27 11.62 6.08 7.88
N PRO A 28 12.13 6.37 9.10
CA PRO A 28 12.72 5.35 9.96
C PRO A 28 11.68 4.34 10.49
N VAL A 29 10.40 4.72 10.59
CA VAL A 29 9.33 3.83 11.08
C VAL A 29 9.11 2.68 10.09
N GLY A 30 9.12 3.00 8.79
CA GLY A 30 9.03 2.05 7.70
C GLY A 30 10.33 1.33 7.36
N ASP A 31 11.39 1.43 8.19
CA ASP A 31 12.74 0.92 7.89
C ASP A 31 13.24 1.46 6.54
N ARG A 32 13.13 2.79 6.35
CA ARG A 32 13.49 3.49 5.11
C ARG A 32 12.83 2.88 3.86
N GLY A 33 11.56 2.53 4.01
CA GLY A 33 10.73 1.87 2.99
C GLY A 33 10.91 0.36 2.88
N ALA A 34 11.98 -0.23 3.44
CA ALA A 34 12.21 -1.68 3.36
C ALA A 34 11.14 -2.47 4.13
N GLY A 35 10.66 -1.95 5.26
CA GLY A 35 9.58 -2.54 6.04
C GLY A 35 8.26 -2.60 5.27
N VAL A 36 7.94 -1.54 4.53
CA VAL A 36 6.72 -1.46 3.71
C VAL A 36 6.82 -2.38 2.48
N ARG A 37 8.00 -2.48 1.86
CA ARG A 37 8.24 -3.46 0.78
C ARG A 37 8.10 -4.90 1.27
N ARG A 38 8.59 -5.22 2.48
CA ARG A 38 8.40 -6.54 3.09
C ARG A 38 6.93 -6.84 3.34
N LEU A 39 6.16 -5.88 3.87
CA LEU A 39 4.72 -6.02 4.06
C LEU A 39 4.00 -6.30 2.73
N HIS A 40 4.31 -5.54 1.68
CA HIS A 40 3.77 -5.78 0.35
C HIS A 40 4.08 -7.20 -0.16
N GLY A 41 5.32 -7.67 0.03
CA GLY A 41 5.71 -9.05 -0.27
C GLY A 41 4.88 -10.10 0.48
N SER A 42 4.62 -9.88 1.78
CA SER A 42 3.76 -10.76 2.58
C SER A 42 2.32 -10.81 2.08
N TYR A 43 1.76 -9.68 1.63
CA TYR A 43 0.39 -9.65 1.07
C TYR A 43 0.30 -10.44 -0.24
N ARG A 44 1.28 -10.25 -1.13
CA ARG A 44 1.38 -11.04 -2.37
C ARG A 44 1.55 -12.53 -2.08
N ALA A 45 2.42 -12.90 -1.13
CA ALA A 45 2.61 -14.29 -0.72
C ALA A 45 1.34 -14.92 -0.12
N ALA A 46 0.48 -14.10 0.50
CA ALA A 46 -0.82 -14.53 1.02
C ALA A 46 -1.95 -14.57 -0.03
N GLY A 47 -1.63 -14.38 -1.32
CA GLY A 47 -2.54 -14.51 -2.44
C GLY A 47 -3.43 -13.29 -2.71
N MET A 48 -3.07 -12.12 -2.17
CA MET A 48 -3.75 -10.88 -2.53
C MET A 48 -3.40 -10.47 -3.96
N ARG A 49 -4.40 -10.20 -4.78
CA ARG A 49 -4.25 -10.05 -6.23
C ARG A 49 -4.04 -8.61 -6.68
N ASP A 50 -4.67 -7.66 -6.02
CA ASP A 50 -4.58 -6.24 -6.35
C ASP A 50 -3.87 -5.48 -5.24
N THR A 51 -2.53 -5.40 -5.36
CA THR A 51 -1.68 -4.70 -4.39
C THR A 51 -0.69 -3.78 -5.09
N ARG A 52 -0.67 -2.50 -4.72
CA ARG A 52 0.31 -1.49 -5.18
C ARG A 52 1.22 -1.09 -4.01
N CYS A 53 2.50 -0.84 -4.30
CA CYS A 53 3.46 -0.34 -3.33
C CYS A 53 4.34 0.76 -3.93
N THR A 54 4.30 1.95 -3.35
CA THR A 54 5.11 3.10 -3.80
C THR A 54 6.01 3.59 -2.67
N ILE A 55 7.30 3.81 -2.95
CA ILE A 55 8.23 4.44 -2.01
C ILE A 55 8.67 5.77 -2.60
N TYR A 56 8.34 6.88 -1.92
CA TYR A 56 8.64 8.24 -2.38
C TYR A 56 10.06 8.64 -1.98
N PRO A 57 10.98 8.88 -2.95
CA PRO A 57 12.35 9.25 -2.65
C PRO A 57 12.44 10.57 -1.86
N GLY A 58 13.26 10.59 -0.80
CA GLY A 58 13.51 11.79 0.01
C GLY A 58 12.40 12.15 1.02
N ALA A 59 11.18 11.65 0.83
CA ALA A 59 10.09 11.86 1.78
C ALA A 59 10.33 11.08 3.09
N ARG A 60 9.84 11.62 4.21
CA ARG A 60 9.87 10.98 5.53
C ARG A 60 8.50 10.34 5.83
N HIS A 61 8.06 10.41 7.08
CA HIS A 61 6.91 9.68 7.59
C HIS A 61 5.57 10.22 7.04
N GLU A 62 5.36 11.53 7.09
CA GLU A 62 4.10 12.16 6.71
C GLU A 62 4.06 12.50 5.21
N THR A 63 4.11 11.51 4.33
CA THR A 63 4.16 11.70 2.86
C THR A 63 3.06 12.61 2.29
N LEU A 64 1.87 12.62 2.90
CA LEU A 64 0.77 13.53 2.51
C LEU A 64 1.00 15.00 2.89
N ASN A 65 1.96 15.27 3.79
CA ASN A 65 2.35 16.60 4.26
C ASN A 65 3.79 16.98 3.83
N GLU A 66 4.48 16.12 3.09
CA GLU A 66 5.83 16.40 2.59
C GLU A 66 5.83 17.37 1.40
N THR A 67 7.02 17.83 1.00
CA THR A 67 7.18 18.77 -0.12
C THR A 67 6.66 18.24 -1.45
N ASN A 68 6.65 16.91 -1.62
CA ASN A 68 6.10 16.23 -2.79
C ASN A 68 4.63 15.80 -2.63
N ARG A 69 3.88 16.38 -1.68
CA ARG A 69 2.47 16.01 -1.40
C ARG A 69 1.57 15.97 -2.63
N GLU A 70 1.79 16.84 -3.61
CA GLU A 70 0.96 16.88 -4.83
C GLU A 70 1.09 15.59 -5.63
N GLN A 71 2.31 15.04 -5.72
CA GLN A 71 2.55 13.73 -6.32
C GLN A 71 1.86 12.62 -5.51
N VAL A 72 2.02 12.63 -4.19
CA VAL A 72 1.46 11.59 -3.31
C VAL A 72 -0.07 11.57 -3.38
N ILE A 73 -0.70 12.75 -3.35
CA ILE A 73 -2.15 12.91 -3.48
C ILE A 73 -2.62 12.47 -4.87
N GLY A 74 -1.91 12.86 -5.93
CA GLY A 74 -2.23 12.44 -7.30
C GLY A 74 -2.23 10.93 -7.47
N ASP A 75 -1.17 10.25 -7.01
CA ASP A 75 -1.06 8.80 -7.06
C ASP A 75 -2.14 8.11 -6.21
N LEU A 76 -2.50 8.67 -5.06
CA LEU A 76 -3.56 8.14 -4.20
C LEU A 76 -4.93 8.27 -4.86
N LEU A 77 -5.24 9.42 -5.46
CA LEU A 77 -6.51 9.64 -6.17
C LEU A 77 -6.63 8.72 -7.38
N GLU A 78 -5.57 8.60 -8.18
CA GLU A 78 -5.49 7.66 -9.31
C GLU A 78 -5.78 6.23 -8.85
N TRP A 79 -5.15 5.79 -7.76
CA TRP A 79 -5.40 4.47 -7.21
C TRP A 79 -6.84 4.30 -6.70
N CYS A 80 -7.41 5.30 -6.03
CA CYS A 80 -8.79 5.26 -5.56
C CYS A 80 -9.79 5.11 -6.73
N GLU A 81 -9.59 5.87 -7.81
CA GLU A 81 -10.43 5.76 -9.02
C GLU A 81 -10.37 4.36 -9.62
N GLN A 82 -9.17 3.79 -9.76
CA GLN A 82 -8.96 2.42 -10.24
C GLN A 82 -9.64 1.39 -9.32
N ALA A 83 -9.44 1.51 -8.01
CA ALA A 83 -10.00 0.59 -7.02
C ALA A 83 -11.55 0.61 -7.03
N LEU A 84 -12.16 1.78 -7.16
CA LEU A 84 -13.62 1.92 -7.22
C LEU A 84 -14.22 1.33 -8.51
N GLN A 85 -13.52 1.43 -9.64
CA GLN A 85 -13.93 0.78 -10.88
C GLN A 85 -13.91 -0.75 -10.75
N THR A 86 -12.83 -1.30 -10.18
CA THR A 86 -12.69 -2.75 -9.94
C THR A 86 -13.80 -3.29 -9.04
N VAL A 87 -14.12 -2.60 -7.94
CA VAL A 87 -15.19 -3.02 -7.01
C VAL A 87 -16.57 -2.97 -7.69
N THR A 88 -16.83 -1.94 -8.50
CA THR A 88 -18.13 -1.79 -9.20
C THR A 88 -18.33 -2.90 -10.23
N HIS A 89 -17.27 -3.36 -10.90
CA HIS A 89 -17.35 -4.44 -11.88
C HIS A 89 -17.36 -5.84 -11.26
N ALA A 90 -16.81 -6.04 -10.06
CA ALA A 90 -16.89 -7.32 -9.35
C ALA A 90 -18.27 -7.57 -8.69
N ALA A 91 -19.08 -6.53 -8.50
CA ALA A 91 -20.41 -6.60 -7.87
C ALA A 91 -21.59 -6.65 -8.88
N ALA A 92 -21.30 -6.60 -10.18
CA ALA A 92 -22.25 -6.72 -11.28
C ALA A 92 -22.20 -8.13 -11.90
#